data_AF-A0A258LPC9-F1
#
_entry.id   AF-A0A258LPC9-F1
#
_cell.length_a   1.000
_cell.length_b   1.000
_cell.length_c   1.000
_cell.angle_alpha   90.00
_cell.angle_beta   90.00
_cell.angle_gamma   90.00
#
_symmetry.space_group_name_H-M   'P 1'
#
loop_
_entity.id
_entity.type
_entity.pdbx_description
1 polymer ?
#
loop_
_entity_poly.entity_id
_entity_poly.type
_entity_poly.pdbx_seq_one_letter_code
_entity_poly.pdbx_strand_id
1 'polypeptide(L)'
;PNTTPNLFTVANVADSLASSTIGDIRDSSLLHEALQASGAEIVFHLAAQPLVRYSYESPVETYSVNVMGTVNLFEAIRNTSSVKAVVNVTTDKCYENREWVWPYREDEAMGGYDPYSSSKGCSELVTAAYRRSFLATSGVAVATARAGNVIGGGDWSSDRLIPDFFRAIDAKQALSVRSPNAVRPWQHVLEPLSGYLTLAQQLYSHGEQFAEAWNFGPADEDARNVAWIVEQLVASIPGAIWQRDETPQPHEANYLKLDSSKARANLNWQSRWNLKTALDAIVSWHECWHQGKNMHDFTLDQIKKYEQTKRNV
;
A
#
# COMPACT_ATOMS: atom_id res chain seq x y z
N PRO A 1 -13.96 -6.80 5.36
CA PRO A 1 -13.34 -6.84 4.02
C PRO A 1 -14.34 -6.41 2.95
N ASN A 2 -13.91 -5.73 1.89
CA ASN A 2 -14.79 -5.15 0.85
C ASN A 2 -14.96 -6.04 -0.40
N THR A 3 -14.24 -7.16 -0.51
CA THR A 3 -14.35 -8.11 -1.62
C THR A 3 -14.71 -9.52 -1.13
N THR A 4 -15.29 -10.32 -2.02
CA THR A 4 -15.46 -11.77 -1.85
C THR A 4 -14.96 -12.47 -3.11
N PRO A 5 -13.93 -13.34 -3.02
CA PRO A 5 -13.12 -13.64 -1.84
C PRO A 5 -12.26 -12.45 -1.35
N ASN A 6 -11.62 -12.61 -0.18
CA ASN A 6 -10.66 -11.67 0.39
C ASN A 6 -9.57 -12.41 1.19
N LEU A 7 -8.41 -11.79 1.36
CA LEU A 7 -7.24 -12.45 1.97
C LEU A 7 -7.50 -12.81 3.43
N PHE A 8 -8.21 -11.94 4.15
CA PHE A 8 -8.56 -12.16 5.55
C PHE A 8 -9.28 -13.50 5.76
N THR A 9 -10.23 -13.81 4.89
CA THR A 9 -10.99 -15.07 4.93
C THR A 9 -10.18 -16.23 4.36
N VAL A 10 -9.56 -16.04 3.18
CA VAL A 10 -8.84 -17.12 2.47
C VAL A 10 -7.64 -17.62 3.25
N ALA A 11 -6.91 -16.73 3.94
CA ALA A 11 -5.74 -17.07 4.72
C ALA A 11 -6.05 -17.22 6.23
N ASN A 12 -7.32 -17.34 6.64
CA ASN A 12 -7.73 -17.49 8.05
C ASN A 12 -7.03 -16.50 9.00
N VAL A 13 -6.93 -15.23 8.59
CA VAL A 13 -6.15 -14.23 9.33
C VAL A 13 -6.71 -14.01 10.73
N ALA A 14 -8.04 -14.14 10.90
CA ALA A 14 -8.73 -14.02 12.18
C ALA A 14 -8.11 -14.90 13.28
N ASP A 15 -7.68 -16.12 12.94
CA ASP A 15 -7.12 -17.09 13.89
C ASP A 15 -5.73 -16.67 14.41
N SER A 16 -5.06 -15.76 13.70
CA SER A 16 -3.76 -15.18 14.08
C SER A 16 -3.90 -13.86 14.85
N LEU A 17 -5.11 -13.33 15.02
CA LEU A 17 -5.33 -12.04 15.68
C LEU A 17 -5.72 -12.25 17.15
N ALA A 18 -5.18 -11.39 18.03
CA ALA A 18 -5.66 -11.31 19.41
C ALA A 18 -7.12 -10.82 19.48
N SER A 19 -7.51 -9.94 18.56
CA SER A 19 -8.88 -9.41 18.43
C SER A 19 -9.12 -8.82 17.04
N SER A 20 -10.38 -8.76 16.61
CA SER A 20 -10.78 -8.11 15.36
C SER A 20 -12.07 -7.31 15.55
N THR A 21 -12.07 -6.06 15.12
CA THR A 21 -13.24 -5.17 15.16
C THR A 21 -13.55 -4.71 13.75
N ILE A 22 -14.78 -4.95 13.28
CA ILE A 22 -15.26 -4.42 12.01
C ILE A 22 -15.94 -3.09 12.27
N GLY A 23 -15.38 -2.02 11.73
CA GLY A 23 -15.86 -0.66 11.93
C GLY A 23 -15.42 0.28 10.80
N ASP A 24 -16.11 1.41 10.69
CA ASP A 24 -15.76 2.48 9.77
C ASP A 24 -14.88 3.50 10.50
N ILE A 25 -13.75 3.90 9.92
CA ILE A 25 -12.84 4.89 10.53
C ILE A 25 -13.46 6.30 10.65
N ARG A 26 -14.61 6.53 10.00
CA ARG A 26 -15.42 7.74 10.16
C ARG A 26 -16.22 7.74 11.47
N ASP A 27 -16.45 6.58 12.07
CA ASP A 27 -17.01 6.46 13.42
C ASP A 27 -15.90 6.67 14.44
N SER A 28 -15.75 7.92 14.89
CA SER A 28 -14.71 8.31 15.83
C SER A 28 -14.85 7.64 17.20
N SER A 29 -16.08 7.32 17.62
CA SER A 29 -16.33 6.70 18.93
C SER A 29 -15.90 5.24 18.91
N LEU A 30 -16.35 4.48 17.90
CA LEU A 30 -15.95 3.09 17.72
C LEU A 30 -14.44 2.95 17.52
N LEU A 31 -13.82 3.86 16.74
CA LEU A 31 -12.37 3.84 16.52
C LEU A 31 -11.60 4.07 17.82
N HIS A 32 -12.04 5.03 18.64
CA HIS A 32 -11.43 5.29 19.94
C HIS A 32 -11.57 4.11 20.90
N GLU A 33 -12.77 3.55 21.02
CA GLU A 33 -13.05 2.38 21.86
C GLU A 33 -12.20 1.16 21.44
N ALA A 34 -12.13 0.89 20.13
CA ALA A 34 -11.33 -0.20 19.59
C ALA A 34 -9.82 -0.01 19.87
N LEU A 35 -9.31 1.21 19.70
CA LEU A 35 -7.91 1.52 19.98
C LEU A 35 -7.59 1.36 21.47
N GLN A 36 -8.45 1.88 22.36
CA GLN A 36 -8.30 1.73 23.81
C GLN A 36 -8.31 0.26 24.23
N ALA A 37 -9.29 -0.51 23.75
CA ALA A 37 -9.43 -1.93 24.08
C ALA A 37 -8.23 -2.77 23.61
N SER A 38 -7.57 -2.36 22.52
CA SER A 38 -6.40 -3.07 22.00
C SER A 38 -5.15 -2.95 22.87
N GLY A 39 -5.04 -1.88 23.68
CA GLY A 39 -3.82 -1.57 24.44
C GLY A 39 -2.57 -1.37 23.57
N ALA A 40 -2.75 -1.05 22.29
CA ALA A 40 -1.65 -1.01 21.33
C ALA A 40 -0.58 0.04 21.68
N GLU A 41 0.69 -0.35 21.50
CA GLU A 41 1.84 0.56 21.60
C GLU A 41 2.33 1.04 20.22
N ILE A 42 2.01 0.30 19.17
CA ILE A 42 2.36 0.59 17.78
C ILE A 42 1.08 0.57 16.95
N VAL A 43 0.86 1.63 16.16
CA VAL A 43 -0.31 1.76 15.28
C VAL A 43 0.13 1.85 13.82
N PHE A 44 -0.45 1.00 12.97
CA PHE A 44 -0.37 1.12 11.51
C PHE A 44 -1.71 1.60 10.97
N HIS A 45 -1.76 2.79 10.37
CA HIS A 45 -2.95 3.29 9.70
C HIS A 45 -2.92 2.92 8.22
N LEU A 46 -3.65 1.86 7.85
CA LEU A 46 -3.75 1.34 6.48
C LEU A 46 -5.14 1.53 5.85
N ALA A 47 -6.15 1.87 6.66
CA ALA A 47 -7.53 2.02 6.21
C ALA A 47 -7.70 3.28 5.33
N ALA A 48 -8.25 3.09 4.12
CA ALA A 48 -8.47 4.17 3.16
C ALA A 48 -9.48 3.70 2.08
N GLN A 49 -10.05 4.65 1.34
CA GLN A 49 -10.59 4.44 0.01
C GLN A 49 -9.40 4.49 -0.97
N PRO A 50 -8.96 3.36 -1.59
CA PRO A 50 -7.68 3.28 -2.30
C PRO A 50 -7.77 3.37 -3.83
N LEU A 51 -8.97 3.51 -4.40
CA LEU A 51 -9.23 3.43 -5.84
C LEU A 51 -9.38 4.83 -6.44
N VAL A 52 -8.51 5.13 -7.41
CA VAL A 52 -8.53 6.40 -8.18
C VAL A 52 -9.85 6.57 -8.92
N ARG A 53 -10.31 5.54 -9.63
CA ARG A 53 -11.56 5.61 -10.43
C ARG A 53 -12.79 5.83 -9.56
N TYR A 54 -12.93 5.05 -8.49
CA TYR A 54 -14.01 5.24 -7.52
C TYR A 54 -14.02 6.65 -6.94
N SER A 55 -12.86 7.29 -6.81
CA SER A 55 -12.79 8.65 -6.28
C SER A 55 -13.43 9.72 -7.17
N TYR A 56 -13.52 9.48 -8.48
CA TYR A 56 -14.30 10.33 -9.39
C TYR A 56 -15.81 10.15 -9.21
N GLU A 57 -16.26 8.93 -8.93
CA GLU A 57 -17.67 8.60 -8.71
C GLU A 57 -18.14 9.05 -7.32
N SER A 58 -17.28 8.89 -6.30
CA SER A 58 -17.57 9.15 -4.89
C SER A 58 -16.48 10.01 -4.22
N PRO A 59 -16.30 11.28 -4.65
CA PRO A 59 -15.25 12.15 -4.13
C PRO A 59 -15.45 12.51 -2.65
N VAL A 60 -16.69 12.81 -2.25
CA VAL A 60 -17.03 13.15 -0.85
C VAL A 60 -16.69 12.00 0.08
N GLU A 61 -17.06 10.77 -0.30
CA GLU A 61 -16.70 9.59 0.47
C GLU A 61 -15.18 9.44 0.58
N THR A 62 -14.46 9.58 -0.54
CA THR A 62 -13.01 9.47 -0.58
C THR A 62 -12.33 10.43 0.40
N TYR A 63 -12.73 11.71 0.40
CA TYR A 63 -12.20 12.67 1.38
C TYR A 63 -12.64 12.36 2.81
N SER A 64 -13.90 11.95 3.02
CA SER A 64 -14.39 11.60 4.37
C SER A 64 -13.60 10.43 4.98
N VAL A 65 -13.30 9.40 4.20
CA VAL A 65 -12.54 8.24 4.64
C VAL A 65 -11.08 8.62 4.82
N ASN A 66 -10.44 9.18 3.79
CA ASN A 66 -8.98 9.36 3.78
C ASN A 66 -8.52 10.53 4.65
N VAL A 67 -9.28 11.61 4.73
CA VAL A 67 -8.92 12.80 5.52
C VAL A 67 -9.53 12.72 6.91
N MET A 68 -10.87 12.64 7.01
CA MET A 68 -11.50 12.64 8.33
C MET A 68 -11.25 11.34 9.10
N GLY A 69 -11.11 10.20 8.43
CA GLY A 69 -10.64 8.97 9.09
C GLY A 69 -9.24 9.11 9.68
N THR A 70 -8.33 9.80 8.98
CA THR A 70 -6.98 10.12 9.51
C THR A 70 -7.06 11.06 10.71
N VAL A 71 -7.91 12.10 10.65
CA VAL A 71 -8.16 13.02 11.77
C VAL A 71 -8.70 12.25 12.98
N ASN A 72 -9.72 11.42 12.77
CA ASN A 72 -10.34 10.61 13.81
C ASN A 72 -9.33 9.67 14.48
N LEU A 73 -8.45 9.03 13.70
CA LEU A 73 -7.41 8.19 14.26
C LEU A 73 -6.45 8.98 15.14
N PHE A 74 -5.93 10.12 14.68
CA PHE A 74 -4.99 10.88 15.50
C PHE A 74 -5.64 11.48 16.74
N GLU A 75 -6.92 11.84 16.66
CA GLU A 75 -7.67 12.26 17.85
C GLU A 75 -7.87 11.10 18.83
N ALA A 76 -8.15 9.89 18.35
CA ALA A 76 -8.20 8.70 19.20
C ALA A 76 -6.83 8.40 19.86
N ILE A 77 -5.73 8.51 19.11
CA ILE A 77 -4.36 8.33 19.62
C ILE A 77 -4.02 9.38 20.68
N ARG A 78 -4.40 10.65 20.46
CA ARG A 78 -4.16 11.73 21.42
C ARG A 78 -4.79 11.45 22.79
N ASN A 79 -5.88 10.68 22.82
CA ASN A 79 -6.58 10.27 24.02
C ASN A 79 -6.18 8.84 24.50
N THR A 80 -5.15 8.23 23.91
CA THR A 80 -4.72 6.85 24.22
C THR A 80 -3.24 6.78 24.59
N SER A 81 -2.95 6.73 25.89
CA SER A 81 -1.60 6.84 26.43
C SER A 81 -0.67 5.63 26.16
N SER A 82 -1.20 4.49 25.72
CA SER A 82 -0.39 3.31 25.43
C SER A 82 0.43 3.46 24.13
N VAL A 83 -0.05 4.26 23.19
CA VAL A 83 0.55 4.40 21.86
C VAL A 83 1.87 5.16 21.95
N LYS A 84 2.93 4.60 21.34
CA LYS A 84 4.28 5.19 21.30
C LYS A 84 4.76 5.44 19.88
N ALA A 85 4.38 4.60 18.92
CA ALA A 85 4.79 4.71 17.53
C ALA A 85 3.60 4.60 16.57
N VAL A 86 3.57 5.47 15.56
CA VAL A 86 2.50 5.48 14.55
C VAL A 86 3.11 5.57 13.16
N VAL A 87 2.73 4.63 12.30
CA VAL A 87 3.02 4.69 10.86
C VAL A 87 1.71 4.92 10.12
N ASN A 88 1.55 6.14 9.57
CA ASN A 88 0.43 6.45 8.70
C ASN A 88 0.78 6.15 7.24
N VAL A 89 0.06 5.22 6.61
CA VAL A 89 0.32 4.82 5.22
C VAL A 89 -0.49 5.67 4.25
N THR A 90 0.22 6.47 3.47
CA THR A 90 -0.36 7.38 2.49
C THR A 90 -0.34 6.74 1.11
N THR A 91 0.41 7.30 0.15
CA THR A 91 0.58 6.73 -1.21
C THR A 91 1.70 7.48 -1.93
N ASP A 92 2.29 6.86 -2.94
CA ASP A 92 3.14 7.52 -3.93
C ASP A 92 2.49 8.73 -4.64
N LYS A 93 1.16 8.82 -4.66
CA LYS A 93 0.36 9.88 -5.30
C LYS A 93 0.07 11.10 -4.44
N CYS A 94 0.63 11.19 -3.23
CA CYS A 94 0.37 12.32 -2.33
C CYS A 94 1.10 13.60 -2.76
N TYR A 95 2.09 13.49 -3.65
CA TYR A 95 2.87 14.60 -4.17
C TYR A 95 2.11 15.40 -5.24
N GLU A 96 2.46 16.68 -5.37
CA GLU A 96 2.05 17.50 -6.51
C GLU A 96 2.70 16.97 -7.79
N ASN A 97 1.89 16.38 -8.65
CA ASN A 97 2.38 15.69 -9.84
C ASN A 97 2.84 16.68 -10.93
N ARG A 98 4.10 16.60 -11.33
CA ARG A 98 4.77 17.46 -12.31
C ARG A 98 4.90 16.79 -13.68
N GLU A 99 4.44 15.55 -13.84
CA GLU A 99 4.51 14.73 -15.07
C GLU A 99 5.94 14.70 -15.67
N TRP A 100 6.93 14.54 -14.81
CA TRP A 100 8.35 14.59 -15.17
C TRP A 100 9.06 13.26 -14.89
N VAL A 101 10.32 13.16 -15.33
CA VAL A 101 11.10 11.90 -15.24
C VAL A 101 11.71 11.64 -13.87
N TRP A 102 11.80 12.65 -13.00
CA TRP A 102 12.50 12.55 -11.72
C TRP A 102 11.63 11.92 -10.63
N PRO A 103 12.23 11.08 -9.77
CA PRO A 103 11.55 10.54 -8.61
C PRO A 103 11.34 11.61 -7.53
N TYR A 104 10.21 11.54 -6.82
CA TYR A 104 9.85 12.49 -5.78
C TYR A 104 10.66 12.28 -4.49
N ARG A 105 11.14 13.37 -3.90
CA ARG A 105 11.82 13.40 -2.59
C ARG A 105 10.85 13.83 -1.50
N GLU A 106 11.10 13.42 -0.26
CA GLU A 106 10.13 13.55 0.83
C GLU A 106 9.80 14.99 1.23
N ASP A 107 10.66 15.95 0.88
CA ASP A 107 10.52 17.39 1.13
C ASP A 107 9.77 18.15 0.03
N GLU A 108 9.35 17.46 -1.04
CA GLU A 108 8.60 18.08 -2.14
C GLU A 108 7.11 18.30 -1.78
N ALA A 109 6.47 19.18 -2.56
CA ALA A 109 5.11 19.64 -2.29
C ALA A 109 4.09 18.49 -2.36
N MET A 110 3.13 18.51 -1.41
CA MET A 110 1.94 17.66 -1.46
C MET A 110 0.90 18.24 -2.41
N GLY A 111 0.07 17.37 -2.98
CA GLY A 111 -0.95 17.75 -3.94
C GLY A 111 -1.82 16.55 -4.31
N GLY A 112 -2.06 16.40 -5.61
CA GLY A 112 -2.78 15.25 -6.18
C GLY A 112 -3.91 15.71 -7.09
N TYR A 113 -3.92 15.19 -8.33
CA TYR A 113 -4.83 15.63 -9.38
C TYR A 113 -6.27 15.13 -9.17
N ASP A 114 -6.43 13.83 -8.93
CA ASP A 114 -7.72 13.19 -8.67
C ASP A 114 -8.08 13.22 -7.17
N PRO A 115 -9.37 13.04 -6.80
CA PRO A 115 -9.80 13.11 -5.40
C PRO A 115 -9.10 12.10 -4.48
N TYR A 116 -8.74 10.90 -4.96
CA TYR A 116 -7.94 9.95 -4.19
C TYR A 116 -6.55 10.50 -3.88
N SER A 117 -5.80 10.89 -4.91
CA SER A 117 -4.45 11.43 -4.77
C SER A 117 -4.44 12.68 -3.89
N SER A 118 -5.36 13.61 -4.14
CA SER A 118 -5.53 14.83 -3.34
C SER A 118 -5.85 14.54 -1.88
N SER A 119 -6.76 13.60 -1.60
CA SER A 119 -7.10 13.22 -0.22
C SER A 119 -5.91 12.64 0.55
N LYS A 120 -4.98 11.98 -0.14
CA LYS A 120 -3.75 11.47 0.46
C LYS A 120 -2.70 12.56 0.68
N GLY A 121 -2.61 13.57 -0.21
CA GLY A 121 -1.88 14.81 0.06
C GLY A 121 -2.42 15.54 1.30
N CYS A 122 -3.75 15.59 1.46
CA CYS A 122 -4.37 16.11 2.69
C CYS A 122 -4.02 15.27 3.92
N SER A 123 -4.04 13.94 3.83
CA SER A 123 -3.63 13.06 4.94
C SER A 123 -2.20 13.35 5.40
N GLU A 124 -1.26 13.64 4.50
CA GLU A 124 0.12 14.04 4.86
C GLU A 124 0.14 15.34 5.66
N LEU A 125 -0.65 16.33 5.25
CA LEU A 125 -0.76 17.62 5.94
C LEU A 125 -1.40 17.46 7.33
N VAL A 126 -2.47 16.65 7.44
CA VAL A 126 -3.10 16.32 8.73
C VAL A 126 -2.09 15.65 9.64
N THR A 127 -1.35 14.64 9.18
CA THR A 127 -0.32 13.96 9.99
C THR A 127 0.75 14.93 10.46
N ALA A 128 1.27 15.78 9.57
CA ALA A 128 2.29 16.76 9.92
C ALA A 128 1.79 17.76 10.98
N ALA A 129 0.53 18.21 10.89
CA ALA A 129 -0.09 19.09 11.87
C ALA A 129 -0.25 18.39 13.23
N TYR A 130 -0.86 17.20 13.26
CA TYR A 130 -1.08 16.45 14.51
C TYR A 130 0.22 16.08 15.22
N ARG A 131 1.23 15.64 14.46
CA ARG A 131 2.57 15.37 14.99
C ARG A 131 3.13 16.58 15.73
N ARG A 132 3.18 17.73 15.06
CA ARG A 132 3.81 18.97 15.57
C ARG A 132 3.01 19.61 16.71
N SER A 133 1.69 19.56 16.64
CA SER A 133 0.82 20.27 17.57
C SER A 133 0.54 19.49 18.86
N PHE A 134 0.50 18.16 18.81
CA PHE A 134 -0.03 17.35 19.91
C PHE A 134 0.81 16.13 20.27
N LEU A 135 1.27 15.38 19.28
CA LEU A 135 1.76 14.01 19.52
C LEU A 135 3.24 13.98 19.92
N ALA A 136 4.08 14.84 19.33
CA ALA A 136 5.50 14.94 19.70
C ALA A 136 5.70 15.32 21.17
N THR A 137 4.91 16.28 21.68
CA THR A 137 4.94 16.70 23.10
C THR A 137 4.38 15.64 24.04
N SER A 138 3.57 14.71 23.52
CA SER A 138 3.01 13.58 24.27
C SER A 138 3.89 12.32 24.21
N GLY A 139 5.07 12.40 23.58
CA GLY A 139 6.01 11.29 23.45
C GLY A 139 5.60 10.23 22.42
N VAL A 140 4.68 10.56 21.51
CA VAL A 140 4.22 9.66 20.45
C VAL A 140 4.93 10.00 19.13
N ALA A 141 5.79 9.10 18.66
CA ALA A 141 6.53 9.29 17.42
C ALA A 141 5.69 8.90 16.21
N VAL A 142 5.50 9.83 15.27
CA VAL A 142 4.60 9.65 14.12
C VAL A 142 5.33 9.84 12.80
N ALA A 143 5.27 8.83 11.94
CA ALA A 143 5.78 8.92 10.57
C ALA A 143 4.66 8.73 9.53
N THR A 144 4.91 9.24 8.32
CA THR A 144 4.17 8.83 7.13
C THR A 144 5.03 7.92 6.26
N ALA A 145 4.40 6.90 5.68
CA ALA A 145 5.05 5.96 4.78
C ALA A 145 4.36 5.97 3.41
N ARG A 146 5.13 6.33 2.37
CA ARG A 146 4.68 6.55 1.01
C ARG A 146 5.15 5.40 0.13
N ALA A 147 4.21 4.64 -0.42
CA ALA A 147 4.48 3.61 -1.42
C ALA A 147 3.32 3.53 -2.41
N GLY A 148 3.54 2.86 -3.54
CA GLY A 148 2.50 2.61 -4.52
C GLY A 148 2.88 1.48 -5.46
N ASN A 149 1.97 1.18 -6.39
CA ASN A 149 2.14 0.13 -7.40
C ASN A 149 2.46 -1.24 -6.77
N VAL A 150 1.81 -1.48 -5.63
CA VAL A 150 1.97 -2.68 -4.83
C VAL A 150 1.22 -3.84 -5.47
N ILE A 151 1.89 -4.97 -5.63
CA ILE A 151 1.35 -6.19 -6.22
C ILE A 151 1.62 -7.39 -5.32
N GLY A 152 0.72 -8.37 -5.28
CA GLY A 152 0.83 -9.52 -4.39
C GLY A 152 -0.29 -10.52 -4.60
N GLY A 153 -0.09 -11.74 -4.13
CA GLY A 153 -1.19 -12.71 -4.00
C GLY A 153 -2.21 -12.25 -2.97
N GLY A 154 -3.48 -12.57 -3.18
CA GLY A 154 -4.56 -12.22 -2.25
C GLY A 154 -5.16 -10.82 -2.43
N ASP A 155 -4.85 -10.13 -3.53
CA ASP A 155 -5.58 -8.93 -3.95
C ASP A 155 -6.70 -9.31 -4.94
N TRP A 156 -7.94 -8.97 -4.60
CA TRP A 156 -9.13 -9.16 -5.46
C TRP A 156 -9.80 -7.83 -5.85
N SER A 157 -9.13 -6.70 -5.63
CA SER A 157 -9.68 -5.38 -5.94
C SER A 157 -9.99 -5.23 -7.43
N SER A 158 -11.09 -4.57 -7.77
CA SER A 158 -11.38 -4.12 -9.14
C SER A 158 -10.39 -3.04 -9.60
N ASP A 159 -10.25 -2.89 -10.92
CA ASP A 159 -9.45 -1.84 -11.55
C ASP A 159 -7.96 -1.85 -11.16
N ARG A 160 -7.40 -3.05 -10.97
CA ARG A 160 -5.98 -3.27 -10.72
C ARG A 160 -5.47 -4.36 -11.65
N LEU A 161 -4.34 -4.08 -12.29
CA LEU A 161 -3.78 -4.92 -13.36
C LEU A 161 -3.65 -6.40 -12.99
N ILE A 162 -3.05 -6.71 -11.84
CA ILE A 162 -2.78 -8.09 -11.42
C ILE A 162 -4.08 -8.84 -11.06
N PRO A 163 -4.98 -8.30 -10.21
CA PRO A 163 -6.29 -8.92 -9.99
C PRO A 163 -7.15 -9.05 -11.27
N ASP A 164 -7.15 -8.04 -12.14
CA ASP A 164 -7.87 -8.07 -13.42
C ASP A 164 -7.34 -9.17 -14.34
N PHE A 165 -6.02 -9.35 -14.38
CA PHE A 165 -5.39 -10.44 -15.11
C PHE A 165 -5.91 -11.79 -14.63
N PHE A 166 -5.82 -12.10 -13.33
CA PHE A 166 -6.28 -13.39 -12.83
C PHE A 166 -7.77 -13.62 -13.00
N ARG A 167 -8.61 -12.58 -12.81
CA ARG A 167 -10.05 -12.67 -13.12
C ARG A 167 -10.31 -13.03 -14.58
N ALA A 168 -9.58 -12.42 -15.52
CA ALA A 168 -9.72 -12.74 -16.94
C ALA A 168 -9.31 -14.18 -17.23
N ILE A 169 -8.21 -14.65 -16.64
CA ILE A 169 -7.75 -16.05 -16.76
C ILE A 169 -8.78 -17.03 -16.21
N ASP A 170 -9.27 -16.80 -14.99
CA ASP A 170 -10.27 -17.67 -14.34
C ASP A 170 -11.58 -17.71 -15.15
N ALA A 171 -11.95 -16.59 -15.80
CA ALA A 171 -13.10 -16.49 -16.70
C ALA A 171 -12.84 -17.02 -18.13
N LYS A 172 -11.60 -17.43 -18.46
CA LYS A 172 -11.16 -17.81 -19.81
C LYS A 172 -11.41 -16.70 -20.85
N GLN A 173 -11.16 -15.46 -20.46
CA GLN A 173 -11.32 -14.26 -21.27
C GLN A 173 -9.98 -13.57 -21.48
N ALA A 174 -9.90 -12.72 -22.51
CA ALA A 174 -8.74 -11.86 -22.72
C ALA A 174 -8.73 -10.72 -21.70
N LEU A 175 -7.56 -10.44 -21.11
CA LEU A 175 -7.38 -9.23 -20.32
C LEU A 175 -7.46 -8.00 -21.22
N SER A 176 -8.32 -7.03 -20.88
CA SER A 176 -8.34 -5.72 -21.53
C SER A 176 -7.35 -4.77 -20.86
N VAL A 177 -6.38 -4.25 -21.62
CA VAL A 177 -5.31 -3.38 -21.11
C VAL A 177 -5.45 -1.96 -21.66
N ARG A 178 -5.74 -1.02 -20.76
CA ARG A 178 -6.02 0.39 -21.07
C ARG A 178 -4.78 1.20 -21.49
N SER A 179 -3.71 1.08 -20.71
CA SER A 179 -2.53 1.95 -20.85
C SER A 179 -1.24 1.13 -20.91
N PRO A 180 -1.01 0.33 -21.98
CA PRO A 180 0.11 -0.61 -22.06
C PRO A 180 1.50 0.05 -21.91
N ASN A 181 1.63 1.32 -22.32
CA ASN A 181 2.88 2.07 -22.26
C ASN A 181 3.12 2.77 -20.91
N ALA A 182 2.16 2.74 -19.99
CA ALA A 182 2.29 3.44 -18.71
C ALA A 182 3.37 2.77 -17.85
N VAL A 183 4.38 3.53 -17.43
CA VAL A 183 5.47 3.03 -16.60
C VAL A 183 5.10 3.17 -15.14
N ARG A 184 5.31 2.10 -14.37
CA ARG A 184 5.07 2.10 -12.92
C ARG A 184 6.23 1.42 -12.19
N PRO A 185 6.61 1.91 -10.99
CA PRO A 185 7.58 1.26 -10.13
C PRO A 185 6.90 0.12 -9.35
N TRP A 186 6.61 -0.98 -10.03
CA TRP A 186 5.95 -2.17 -9.44
C TRP A 186 6.81 -2.81 -8.34
N GLN A 187 6.18 -3.19 -7.24
CA GLN A 187 6.87 -3.86 -6.13
C GLN A 187 5.97 -4.86 -5.42
N HIS A 188 6.55 -5.96 -4.94
CA HIS A 188 5.79 -6.95 -4.17
C HIS A 188 5.27 -6.35 -2.87
N VAL A 189 4.11 -6.78 -2.37
CA VAL A 189 3.48 -6.28 -1.12
C VAL A 189 4.38 -6.34 0.09
N LEU A 190 5.27 -7.34 0.15
CA LEU A 190 6.23 -7.48 1.25
C LEU A 190 7.35 -6.43 1.23
N GLU A 191 7.59 -5.76 0.09
CA GLU A 191 8.63 -4.73 -0.03
C GLU A 191 8.33 -3.51 0.85
N PRO A 192 7.24 -2.76 0.63
CA PRO A 192 6.94 -1.62 1.47
C PRO A 192 6.57 -2.05 2.90
N LEU A 193 5.90 -3.20 3.09
CA LEU A 193 5.58 -3.69 4.43
C LEU A 193 6.82 -3.92 5.30
N SER A 194 7.91 -4.45 4.73
CA SER A 194 9.17 -4.58 5.46
C SER A 194 9.76 -3.23 5.88
N GLY A 195 9.59 -2.21 5.03
CA GLY A 195 9.95 -0.83 5.32
C GLY A 195 9.10 -0.24 6.44
N TYR A 196 7.80 -0.49 6.43
CA TYR A 196 6.87 -0.02 7.45
C TYR A 196 7.18 -0.64 8.81
N LEU A 197 7.46 -1.94 8.86
CA LEU A 197 7.85 -2.64 10.09
C LEU A 197 9.19 -2.12 10.62
N THR A 198 10.16 -1.91 9.75
CA THR A 198 11.46 -1.31 10.13
C THR A 198 11.27 0.10 10.67
N LEU A 199 10.47 0.93 10.01
CA LEU A 199 10.15 2.28 10.44
C LEU A 199 9.44 2.30 11.80
N ALA A 200 8.46 1.42 12.01
CA ALA A 200 7.78 1.29 13.29
C ALA A 200 8.74 0.90 14.42
N GLN A 201 9.67 -0.03 14.17
CA GLN A 201 10.72 -0.39 15.13
C GLN A 201 11.61 0.81 15.48
N GLN A 202 12.02 1.59 14.48
CA GLN A 202 12.85 2.78 14.69
C GLN A 202 12.10 3.89 15.45
N LEU A 203 10.83 4.15 15.10
CA LEU A 203 9.97 5.07 15.85
C LEU A 203 9.81 4.65 17.31
N TYR A 204 9.57 3.36 17.55
CA TYR A 204 9.39 2.84 18.90
C TYR A 204 10.68 2.95 19.73
N SER A 205 11.84 2.69 19.12
CA SER A 205 13.12 2.62 19.84
C SER A 205 13.83 3.97 19.96
N HIS A 206 13.63 4.87 18.99
CA HIS A 206 14.38 6.13 18.85
C HIS A 206 13.49 7.37 18.74
N GLY A 207 12.17 7.20 18.77
CA GLY A 207 11.20 8.29 18.90
C GLY A 207 11.23 9.28 17.74
N GLU A 208 11.25 10.57 18.10
CA GLU A 208 11.15 11.70 17.18
C GLU A 208 12.21 11.73 16.08
N GLN A 209 13.36 11.07 16.26
CA GLN A 209 14.42 11.01 15.25
C GLN A 209 13.92 10.45 13.90
N PHE A 210 12.91 9.58 13.92
CA PHE A 210 12.33 8.97 12.71
C PHE A 210 10.92 9.48 12.40
N ALA A 211 10.41 10.45 13.16
CA ALA A 211 9.04 10.99 13.07
C ALA A 211 8.88 11.97 11.90
N GLU A 212 9.06 11.45 10.70
CA GLU A 212 9.03 12.21 9.45
C GLU A 212 8.38 11.39 8.31
N ALA A 213 8.43 11.89 7.09
CA ALA A 213 7.92 11.18 5.93
C ALA A 213 9.00 10.28 5.30
N TRP A 214 8.58 9.14 4.75
CA TRP A 214 9.47 8.12 4.20
C TRP A 214 8.94 7.52 2.89
N ASN A 215 9.77 7.52 1.85
CA ASN A 215 9.48 6.82 0.60
C ASN A 215 9.95 5.36 0.63
N PHE A 216 9.09 4.47 0.15
CA PHE A 216 9.37 3.04 -0.06
C PHE A 216 8.97 2.64 -1.49
N GLY A 217 9.96 2.57 -2.36
CA GLY A 217 9.80 2.16 -3.75
C GLY A 217 10.97 1.33 -4.26
N PRO A 218 10.77 0.57 -5.35
CA PRO A 218 11.82 -0.20 -6.00
C PRO A 218 12.88 0.70 -6.62
N ALA A 219 14.01 0.11 -7.01
CA ALA A 219 15.02 0.80 -7.81
C ALA A 219 14.45 1.21 -9.18
N ASP A 220 14.97 2.32 -9.75
CA ASP A 220 14.48 2.82 -11.05
C ASP A 220 14.69 1.80 -12.19
N GLU A 221 15.74 0.98 -12.06
CA GLU A 221 16.08 -0.11 -12.98
C GLU A 221 15.00 -1.19 -13.08
N ASP A 222 14.14 -1.32 -12.06
CA ASP A 222 13.02 -2.27 -12.00
C ASP A 222 11.70 -1.65 -12.49
N ALA A 223 11.68 -0.36 -12.84
CA ALA A 223 10.49 0.26 -13.42
C ALA A 223 10.18 -0.36 -14.80
N ARG A 224 8.95 -0.84 -14.98
CA ARG A 224 8.48 -1.46 -16.22
C ARG A 224 7.13 -0.89 -16.62
N ASN A 225 6.85 -0.93 -17.93
CA ASN A 225 5.54 -0.58 -18.42
C ASN A 225 4.52 -1.71 -18.18
N VAL A 226 3.23 -1.36 -18.28
CA VAL A 226 2.13 -2.30 -18.11
C VAL A 226 2.23 -3.48 -19.09
N ALA A 227 2.58 -3.23 -20.35
CA ALA A 227 2.71 -4.27 -21.37
C ALA A 227 3.73 -5.35 -20.96
N TRP A 228 4.91 -4.94 -20.47
CA TRP A 228 5.94 -5.86 -20.00
C TRP A 228 5.43 -6.76 -18.88
N ILE A 229 4.68 -6.21 -17.92
CA ILE A 229 4.06 -7.01 -16.83
C ILE A 229 3.13 -8.08 -17.39
N VAL A 230 2.22 -7.66 -18.28
CA VAL A 230 1.23 -8.55 -18.86
C VAL A 230 1.89 -9.63 -19.71
N GLU A 231 2.93 -9.30 -20.47
CA GLU A 231 3.71 -10.26 -21.25
C GLU A 231 4.40 -11.30 -20.36
N GLN A 232 4.98 -10.89 -19.23
CA GLN A 232 5.57 -11.86 -18.27
C GLN A 232 4.52 -12.80 -17.67
N LEU A 233 3.34 -12.27 -17.31
CA LEU A 233 2.25 -13.08 -16.77
C LEU A 233 1.69 -14.05 -17.82
N VAL A 234 1.49 -13.57 -19.06
CA VAL A 234 1.02 -14.39 -20.18
C VAL A 234 2.02 -15.51 -20.50
N ALA A 235 3.32 -15.22 -20.48
CA ALA A 235 4.35 -16.24 -20.67
C ALA A 235 4.36 -17.30 -19.56
N SER A 236 3.88 -16.95 -18.36
CA SER A 236 3.86 -17.85 -17.21
C SER A 236 2.60 -18.73 -17.14
N ILE A 237 1.53 -18.36 -17.84
CA ILE A 237 0.21 -19.03 -17.74
C ILE A 237 -0.27 -19.49 -19.12
N PRO A 238 -0.32 -20.82 -19.37
CA PRO A 238 -0.79 -21.35 -20.64
C PRO A 238 -2.21 -20.90 -20.99
N GLY A 239 -2.39 -20.38 -22.21
CA GLY A 239 -3.69 -19.93 -22.72
C GLY A 239 -4.10 -18.52 -22.29
N ALA A 240 -3.28 -17.84 -21.48
CA ALA A 240 -3.46 -16.43 -21.18
C ALA A 240 -3.31 -15.57 -22.43
N ILE A 241 -4.23 -14.63 -22.64
CA ILE A 241 -4.19 -13.65 -23.73
C ILE A 241 -4.62 -12.28 -23.23
N TRP A 242 -4.14 -11.23 -23.89
CA TRP A 242 -4.54 -9.86 -23.60
C TRP A 242 -4.77 -9.08 -24.90
N GLN A 243 -5.56 -8.02 -24.80
CA GLN A 243 -5.83 -7.09 -25.88
C GLN A 243 -5.77 -5.65 -25.36
N ARG A 244 -5.48 -4.71 -26.25
CA ARG A 244 -5.50 -3.29 -25.92
C ARG A 244 -6.95 -2.79 -25.88
N ASP A 245 -7.27 -2.02 -24.84
CA ASP A 245 -8.49 -1.23 -24.79
C ASP A 245 -8.24 0.14 -25.44
N GLU A 246 -9.06 0.49 -26.43
CA GLU A 246 -8.96 1.78 -27.15
C GLU A 246 -9.97 2.81 -26.65
N THR A 247 -10.81 2.46 -25.65
CA THR A 247 -11.80 3.39 -25.11
C THR A 247 -11.14 4.54 -24.33
N PRO A 248 -11.68 5.79 -24.43
CA PRO A 248 -11.16 6.92 -23.66
C PRO A 248 -11.21 6.67 -22.15
N GLN A 249 -10.11 6.96 -21.45
CA GLN A 249 -9.99 6.75 -20.01
C GLN A 249 -9.85 8.08 -19.25
N PRO A 250 -10.30 8.15 -17.98
CA PRO A 250 -9.94 9.24 -17.08
C PRO A 250 -8.42 9.41 -16.97
N HIS A 251 -7.99 10.60 -16.55
CA HIS A 251 -6.57 10.88 -16.38
C HIS A 251 -5.95 9.97 -15.31
N GLU A 252 -4.83 9.33 -15.67
CA GLU A 252 -3.92 8.67 -14.77
C GLU A 252 -2.50 9.16 -15.03
N ALA A 253 -1.70 9.32 -13.97
CA ALA A 253 -0.32 9.77 -14.09
C ALA A 253 0.50 8.87 -15.04
N ASN A 254 1.29 9.45 -15.94
CA ASN A 254 2.11 8.66 -16.85
C ASN A 254 3.42 8.21 -16.20
N TYR A 255 4.00 9.10 -15.38
CA TYR A 255 5.25 8.87 -14.68
C TYR A 255 5.11 9.29 -13.22
N LEU A 256 5.29 8.33 -12.31
CA LEU A 256 5.30 8.59 -10.87
C LEU A 256 6.27 7.61 -10.21
N LYS A 257 7.35 8.15 -9.65
CA LYS A 257 8.42 7.39 -9.00
C LYS A 257 8.81 8.05 -7.70
N LEU A 258 9.33 7.26 -6.76
CA LEU A 258 9.76 7.74 -5.45
C LEU A 258 11.27 7.60 -5.30
N ASP A 259 11.92 8.62 -4.74
CA ASP A 259 13.31 8.53 -4.34
C ASP A 259 13.36 7.91 -2.95
N SER A 260 13.83 6.67 -2.85
CA SER A 260 13.97 5.94 -1.58
C SER A 260 15.38 6.05 -0.97
N SER A 261 16.17 7.05 -1.38
CA SER A 261 17.54 7.28 -0.84
C SER A 261 17.56 7.47 0.66
N LYS A 262 16.56 8.16 1.21
CA LYS A 262 16.43 8.39 2.65
C LYS A 262 16.19 7.08 3.41
N ALA A 263 15.28 6.23 2.94
CA ALA A 263 15.03 4.92 3.54
C ALA A 263 16.27 4.01 3.47
N ARG A 264 17.01 4.03 2.35
CA ARG A 264 18.30 3.33 2.23
C ARG A 264 19.33 3.82 3.24
N ALA A 265 19.54 5.13 3.33
CA ALA A 265 20.58 5.71 4.15
C ALA A 265 20.29 5.58 5.65
N ASN A 266 19.04 5.81 6.07
CA ASN A 266 18.71 5.98 7.48
C ASN A 266 17.99 4.78 8.11
N LEU A 267 17.30 3.94 7.31
CA LEU A 267 16.66 2.71 7.79
C LEU A 267 17.40 1.45 7.34
N ASN A 268 18.46 1.60 6.54
CA ASN A 268 19.09 0.50 5.83
C ASN A 268 18.03 -0.35 5.10
N TRP A 269 17.02 0.30 4.50
CA TRP A 269 15.94 -0.39 3.78
C TRP A 269 16.23 -0.41 2.29
N GLN A 270 16.08 -1.57 1.65
CA GLN A 270 16.14 -1.73 0.19
C GLN A 270 15.30 -2.94 -0.24
N SER A 271 14.82 -2.92 -1.48
CA SER A 271 14.04 -4.03 -2.05
C SER A 271 14.82 -5.34 -2.08
N ARG A 272 14.13 -6.47 -1.90
CA ARG A 272 14.74 -7.80 -1.87
C ARG A 272 14.43 -8.60 -3.13
N TRP A 273 13.23 -8.49 -3.65
CA TRP A 273 12.74 -9.19 -4.82
C TRP A 273 12.71 -8.23 -6.00
N ASN A 274 13.41 -8.60 -7.06
CA ASN A 274 13.19 -7.98 -8.35
C ASN A 274 11.79 -8.32 -8.87
N LEU A 275 11.35 -7.59 -9.88
CA LEU A 275 10.01 -7.72 -10.42
C LEU A 275 9.68 -9.12 -10.95
N LYS A 276 10.64 -9.83 -11.55
CA LYS A 276 10.44 -11.23 -11.98
C LYS A 276 10.11 -12.13 -10.79
N THR A 277 10.89 -12.04 -9.72
CA THR A 277 10.69 -12.83 -8.49
C THR A 277 9.33 -12.52 -7.85
N ALA A 278 8.94 -11.24 -7.86
CA ALA A 278 7.63 -10.81 -7.38
C ALA A 278 6.48 -11.43 -8.19
N LEU A 279 6.56 -11.40 -9.54
CA LEU A 279 5.55 -12.00 -10.41
C LEU A 279 5.47 -13.52 -10.25
N ASP A 280 6.62 -14.21 -10.18
CA ASP A 280 6.67 -15.66 -9.92
C ASP A 280 5.98 -16.01 -8.59
N ALA A 281 6.21 -15.20 -7.54
CA ALA A 281 5.59 -15.39 -6.23
C ALA A 281 4.06 -15.15 -6.25
N ILE A 282 3.60 -14.19 -7.04
CA ILE A 282 2.18 -13.89 -7.24
C ILE A 282 1.48 -15.04 -7.97
N VAL A 283 2.05 -15.52 -9.08
CA VAL A 283 1.50 -16.65 -9.85
C VAL A 283 1.41 -17.89 -8.96
N SER A 284 2.49 -18.21 -8.24
CA SER A 284 2.53 -19.35 -7.31
C SER A 284 1.45 -19.27 -6.23
N TRP A 285 1.18 -18.07 -5.71
CA TRP A 285 0.13 -17.85 -4.70
C TRP A 285 -1.27 -18.09 -5.28
N HIS A 286 -1.56 -17.55 -6.47
CA HIS A 286 -2.86 -17.75 -7.14
C HIS A 286 -3.11 -19.22 -7.47
N GLU A 287 -2.10 -19.93 -7.99
CA GLU A 287 -2.19 -21.36 -8.28
C GLU A 287 -2.46 -22.20 -7.02
N CYS A 288 -1.79 -21.90 -5.91
CA CYS A 288 -2.01 -22.60 -4.65
C CYS A 288 -3.41 -22.37 -4.11
N TRP A 289 -3.93 -21.15 -4.23
CA TRP A 289 -5.31 -20.82 -3.87
C TRP A 289 -6.32 -21.59 -4.74
N HIS A 290 -6.12 -21.60 -6.05
CA HIS A 290 -7.01 -22.33 -6.98
C HIS A 290 -6.96 -23.85 -6.78
N GLN A 291 -5.85 -24.39 -6.26
CA GLN A 291 -5.71 -25.81 -5.89
C GLN A 291 -6.35 -26.14 -4.52
N GLY A 292 -6.94 -25.16 -3.82
CA GLY A 292 -7.54 -25.36 -2.50
C GLY A 292 -6.54 -25.68 -1.41
N LYS A 293 -5.27 -25.25 -1.56
CA LYS A 293 -4.26 -25.43 -0.51
C LYS A 293 -4.53 -24.53 0.70
N ASN A 294 -3.87 -24.84 1.82
CA ASN A 294 -3.93 -23.98 3.00
C ASN A 294 -3.19 -22.65 2.74
N MET A 295 -3.96 -21.60 2.47
CA MET A 295 -3.41 -20.28 2.15
C MET A 295 -2.89 -19.52 3.36
N HIS A 296 -3.26 -19.92 4.59
CA HIS A 296 -2.62 -19.40 5.80
C HIS A 296 -1.14 -19.80 5.81
N ASP A 297 -0.86 -21.10 5.73
CA ASP A 297 0.51 -21.63 5.79
C ASP A 297 1.33 -21.19 4.58
N PHE A 298 0.74 -21.18 3.39
CA PHE A 298 1.42 -20.72 2.18
C PHE A 298 1.81 -19.23 2.27
N THR A 299 0.93 -18.39 2.83
CA THR A 299 1.22 -16.96 3.01
C THR A 299 2.32 -16.75 4.05
N LEU A 300 2.29 -17.50 5.16
CA LEU A 300 3.37 -17.46 6.16
C LEU A 300 4.71 -17.93 5.59
N ASP A 301 4.72 -18.97 4.75
CA ASP A 301 5.94 -19.44 4.10
C ASP A 301 6.47 -18.44 3.07
N GLN A 302 5.59 -17.73 2.36
CA GLN A 302 6.00 -16.63 1.48
C GLN A 302 6.66 -15.48 2.26
N ILE A 303 6.12 -15.13 3.44
CA ILE A 303 6.74 -14.16 4.36
C ILE A 303 8.13 -14.63 4.79
N LYS A 304 8.25 -15.88 5.27
CA LYS A 304 9.57 -16.45 5.67
C LYS A 304 10.57 -16.44 4.52
N LYS A 305 10.14 -16.78 3.30
CA LYS A 305 11.00 -16.75 2.11
C LYS A 305 11.51 -15.34 1.83
N TYR A 306 10.66 -14.33 1.96
CA TYR A 306 11.05 -12.93 1.81
C TYR A 306 12.06 -12.51 2.89
N GLU A 307 11.82 -12.88 4.16
CA GLU A 307 12.72 -12.59 5.28
C GLU A 307 14.11 -13.21 5.11
N GLN A 308 14.19 -14.42 4.55
CA GLN A 308 15.44 -15.14 4.27
C GLN A 308 16.15 -14.66 3.00
N THR A 309 15.44 -13.97 2.11
CA THR A 309 16.05 -13.44 0.88
C THR A 309 17.02 -12.33 1.24
N LYS A 310 18.28 -12.48 0.83
CA LYS A 310 19.29 -11.42 0.98
C LYS A 310 18.89 -10.22 0.12
N ARG A 311 19.18 -9.04 0.63
CA ARG A 311 18.96 -7.80 -0.13
C ARG A 311 19.90 -7.77 -1.34
N ASN A 312 19.42 -7.31 -2.49
CA ASN A 312 20.25 -7.13 -3.67
C ASN A 312 21.28 -6.03 -3.34
N VAL A 313 22.58 -6.39 -3.32
CA VAL A 313 23.70 -5.47 -3.10
C VAL A 313 24.16 -4.91 -4.43
#